data_AF-A0A143B4I8-F1
#
_entry.id   AF-A0A143B4I8-F1
#
_cell.length_a   1.000
_cell.length_b   1.000
_cell.length_c   1.000
_cell.angle_alpha   90.00
_cell.angle_beta   90.00
_cell.angle_gamma   90.00
#
_symmetry.space_group_name_H-M   'P 1'
#
loop_
_entity.id
_entity.type
_entity.pdbx_description
1 polymer ?
#
loop_
_entity_poly.entity_id
_entity_poly.type
_entity_poly.pdbx_seq_one_letter_code
_entity_poly.pdbx_strand_id
1 'polypeptide(L)' 'MTVAELKQATLALSREEKQAFILDTLQPLAKDAMADPAFLMQLFPVFLAIIKESGLDLQQLIQFASMFGTTQPGSNSVP' A
#
# COMPACT_ATOMS: atom_id res chain seq x y z
N MET A 1 3.96 24.90 1.02
CA MET A 1 3.28 24.03 0.05
C MET A 1 1.98 23.55 0.66
N THR A 2 0.86 23.76 -0.03
CA THR A 2 -0.47 23.29 0.41
C THR A 2 -0.68 21.83 0.01
N VAL A 3 -1.66 21.15 0.61
CA VAL A 3 -2.03 19.78 0.21
C VAL A 3 -2.49 19.73 -1.26
N ALA A 4 -3.14 20.80 -1.75
CA ALA A 4 -3.55 20.92 -3.13
C ALA A 4 -2.33 21.01 -4.08
N GLU A 5 -1.32 21.80 -3.72
CA GLU A 5 -0.07 21.90 -4.47
C GLU A 5 0.71 20.58 -4.45
N LEU A 6 0.75 19.88 -3.32
CA LEU A 6 1.36 18.55 -3.20
C LEU A 6 0.69 17.56 -4.15
N LYS A 7 -0.65 17.49 -4.13
CA LYS A 7 -1.43 16.62 -5.02
C LYS A 7 -1.13 16.91 -6.48
N GLN A 8 -1.11 18.17 -6.87
CA GLN A 8 -0.81 18.56 -8.25
C GLN A 8 0.61 18.13 -8.65
N ALA A 9 1.61 18.34 -7.78
CA ALA A 9 2.99 17.94 -8.03
C ALA A 9 3.12 16.41 -8.19
N THR A 10 2.50 15.62 -7.29
CA THR A 10 2.53 14.15 -7.36
C THR A 10 1.85 13.62 -8.63
N LEU A 11 0.73 14.22 -9.05
CA LEU A 11 0.05 13.80 -10.28
C LEU A 11 0.82 14.17 -11.55
N ALA A 12 1.67 15.19 -11.50
CA ALA A 12 2.51 15.62 -12.61
C ALA A 12 3.77 14.76 -12.82
N LEU A 13 4.14 13.91 -11.84
CA LEU A 13 5.28 13.00 -11.94
C LEU A 13 5.16 12.04 -13.14
N SER A 14 6.32 11.63 -13.69
CA SER A 14 6.40 10.53 -14.65
C SER A 14 5.94 9.21 -14.04
N ARG A 15 5.79 8.18 -14.87
CA ARG A 15 5.37 6.85 -14.40
C ARG A 15 6.41 6.28 -13.42
N GLU A 16 7.68 6.39 -13.77
CA GLU A 16 8.81 5.85 -13.00
C GLU A 16 8.91 6.57 -11.65
N GLU A 17 8.77 7.89 -11.64
CA GLU A 17 8.76 8.69 -10.41
C GLU A 17 7.53 8.37 -9.55
N LYS A 18 6.35 8.14 -10.14
CA LYS A 18 5.16 7.70 -9.39
C LYS A 18 5.38 6.35 -8.73
N GLN A 19 6.02 5.40 -9.40
CA GLN A 19 6.32 4.08 -8.83
C GLN A 19 7.27 4.20 -7.65
N ALA A 20 8.39 4.92 -7.81
CA ALA A 20 9.34 5.17 -6.73
C ALA A 20 8.66 5.89 -5.56
N PHE A 21 7.88 6.94 -5.83
CA PHE A 21 7.15 7.68 -4.82
C PHE A 21 6.17 6.79 -4.04
N ILE A 22 5.39 5.93 -4.71
CA ILE A 22 4.46 5.01 -4.06
C ILE A 22 5.22 4.02 -3.17
N LEU A 23 6.29 3.39 -3.68
CA LEU A 23 7.04 2.39 -2.92
C LEU A 23 7.69 2.98 -1.66
N ASP A 24 8.25 4.19 -1.78
CA ASP A 24 8.99 4.82 -0.68
C ASP A 24 8.08 5.53 0.33
N THR A 25 6.94 6.05 -0.14
CA THR A 25 6.12 6.99 0.65
C THR A 25 4.82 6.38 1.17
N LEU A 26 4.28 5.35 0.50
CA LEU A 26 2.97 4.79 0.88
C LEU A 26 3.01 4.15 2.27
N GLN A 27 4.07 3.42 2.62
CA GLN A 27 4.18 2.76 3.93
C GLN A 27 4.32 3.76 5.10
N PRO A 28 5.20 4.79 5.02
CA PRO A 28 5.22 5.87 6.02
C PRO A 28 3.89 6.60 6.18
N LEU A 29 3.22 6.96 5.07
CA LEU A 29 1.91 7.63 5.11
C LEU A 29 0.83 6.74 5.72
N ALA A 30 0.83 5.45 5.36
CA ALA A 30 -0.08 4.47 5.91
C ALA A 30 0.13 4.32 7.41
N LYS A 31 1.37 4.26 7.92
CA LYS A 31 1.64 4.11 9.35
C LYS A 31 0.97 5.20 10.20
N ASP A 32 1.04 6.44 9.75
CA ASP A 32 0.46 7.57 10.49
C ASP A 32 -1.06 7.66 10.30
N ALA A 33 -1.56 7.44 9.08
CA ALA A 33 -2.99 7.55 8.78
C ALA A 33 -3.81 6.34 9.26
N MET A 34 -3.23 5.13 9.24
CA MET A 34 -3.87 3.90 9.72
C MET A 34 -3.96 3.81 11.25
N ALA A 35 -3.39 4.77 11.98
CA ALA A 35 -3.63 4.94 13.41
C ALA A 35 -5.12 5.24 13.71
N ASP A 36 -5.88 5.72 12.73
CA ASP A 36 -7.34 5.88 12.80
C ASP A 36 -8.06 4.64 12.23
N PRO A 37 -8.77 3.85 13.07
CA PRO A 37 -9.56 2.70 12.62
C PRO A 37 -10.67 3.05 11.63
N ALA A 38 -11.24 4.26 11.70
CA ALA A 38 -12.26 4.70 10.75
C ALA A 38 -11.67 4.94 9.36
N PHE A 39 -10.44 5.46 9.30
CA PHE A 39 -9.71 5.64 8.04
C PHE A 39 -9.39 4.30 7.37
N LEU A 40 -9.01 3.28 8.13
CA LEU A 40 -8.79 1.92 7.60
C LEU A 40 -10.02 1.39 6.84
N MET A 41 -11.21 1.59 7.38
CA MET A 41 -12.46 1.18 6.74
C MET A 41 -12.74 1.97 5.45
N GLN A 42 -12.30 3.22 5.36
CA GLN A 42 -12.41 4.05 4.15
C GLN A 42 -11.37 3.68 3.09
N LEU A 43 -10.21 3.18 3.51
CA LEU A 43 -9.11 2.82 2.62
C LEU A 43 -9.37 1.50 1.88
N PHE A 44 -10.11 0.58 2.49
CA PHE A 44 -10.48 -0.71 1.90
C PHE A 44 -11.09 -0.62 0.48
N PRO A 45 -12.16 0.15 0.23
CA PRO A 45 -12.74 0.26 -1.11
C PRO A 45 -11.78 0.89 -2.13
N VAL A 46 -10.85 1.75 -1.69
CA VAL A 46 -9.83 2.35 -2.57
C VAL A 46 -8.84 1.29 -3.04
N PHE A 47 -8.35 0.42 -2.16
CA PHE A 47 -7.49 -0.69 -2.55
C PHE A 47 -8.17 -1.67 -3.50
N LEU A 48 -9.44 -2.01 -3.25
CA LEU A 48 -10.20 -2.89 -4.14
C LEU A 48 -10.34 -2.31 -5.55
N ALA A 49 -10.55 -0.99 -5.67
CA ALA A 49 -10.59 -0.33 -6.96
C ALA A 49 -9.25 -0.44 -7.71
N ILE A 50 -8.14 -0.19 -7.03
CA ILE A 50 -6.79 -0.30 -7.61
C ILE A 50 -6.52 -1.73 -8.10
N ILE A 51 -6.85 -2.74 -7.29
CA ILE A 51 -6.68 -4.15 -7.65
C ILE A 51 -7.50 -4.47 -8.90
N LYS A 52 -8.79 -4.10 -8.92
CA LYS A 52 -9.67 -4.29 -10.07
C LYS A 52 -9.13 -3.64 -11.34
N GLU A 53 -8.61 -2.42 -11.24
CA GLU A 53 -8.03 -1.68 -12.38
C GLU A 53 -6.70 -2.28 -12.87
N SER A 54 -5.93 -2.88 -11.97
CA SER A 54 -4.67 -3.56 -12.34
C SER A 54 -4.87 -4.87 -13.14
N GLY A 55 -6.10 -5.40 -13.16
CA GLY A 55 -6.40 -6.71 -13.75
C GLY A 55 -5.98 -7.91 -12.90
N LEU A 56 -5.43 -7.67 -11.71
CA LEU A 56 -5.12 -8.71 -10.73
C LEU A 56 -6.39 -9.14 -10.00
N ASP A 57 -6.54 -10.45 -9.81
CA ASP A 57 -7.64 -11.00 -9.02
C ASP A 57 -7.31 -10.95 -7.51
N LEU A 58 -8.30 -10.59 -6.69
CA LEU A 58 -8.12 -10.48 -5.25
C LEU A 58 -7.76 -11.83 -4.60
N GLN A 59 -8.31 -12.94 -5.09
CA GLN A 59 -7.97 -14.26 -4.56
C GLN A 59 -6.53 -14.63 -4.89
N GLN A 60 -6.05 -14.28 -6.09
CA GLN A 60 -4.64 -14.44 -6.46
C GLN A 60 -3.73 -13.63 -5.52
N LEU A 61 -4.08 -12.37 -5.22
CA LEU A 61 -3.32 -11.56 -4.28
C LEU A 61 -3.27 -12.16 -2.86
N ILE A 62 -4.39 -12.68 -2.36
CA ILE A 62 -4.45 -13.37 -1.07
C ILE A 62 -3.57 -14.64 -1.09
N GLN A 63 -3.60 -15.41 -2.18
CA GLN A 63 -2.74 -16.58 -2.35
C GLN A 63 -1.26 -16.19 -2.36
N PHE A 64 -0.88 -15.15 -3.11
CA PHE A 64 0.49 -14.62 -3.08
C PHE A 64 0.88 -14.18 -1.66
N ALA A 65 0.04 -13.41 -0.97
CA ALA A 65 0.29 -12.99 0.40
C ALA A 65 0.43 -14.18 1.37
N SER A 66 -0.32 -15.26 1.18
CA SER A 66 -0.17 -16.48 2.00
C SER A 66 1.14 -17.23 1.73
N MET A 67 1.65 -17.18 0.48
CA MET A 67 2.93 -17.78 0.12
C MET A 67 4.11 -16.96 0.67
N PHE A 68 4.02 -15.63 0.63
CA PHE A 68 5.06 -14.72 1.13
C PHE A 68 4.93 -14.39 2.64
N GLY A 69 3.75 -14.61 3.24
CA GLY A 69 3.46 -14.35 4.64
C GLY A 69 3.99 -15.41 5.62
N THR A 70 4.62 -16.47 5.12
CA THR A 70 5.30 -17.48 5.96
C THR A 70 6.75 -17.12 6.30
N THR A 71 7.31 -16.03 5.77
CA THR A 71 8.61 -15.51 6.20
C THR A 71 8.44 -14.41 7.24
N GLN A 72 8.00 -14.80 8.44
CA GLN A 72 8.18 -13.97 9.62
C GLN A 72 9.63 -14.17 10.14
N PRO A 73 10.50 -13.15 10.15
CA PRO A 73 11.78 -13.25 10.84
C PRO A 73 11.50 -13.14 12.34
N GLY A 74 11.43 -14.28 13.05
CA GLY A 74 11.15 -14.22 14.48
C GLY A 74 11.00 -15.52 15.29
N SER A 75 11.12 -16.73 14.74
CA SER A 75 11.09 -17.95 15.58
C SER A 75 12.44 -18.67 15.56
N ASN A 76 13.40 -18.13 16.31
CA ASN A 76 14.56 -18.92 16.74
C ASN A 76 14.25 -19.48 18.12
N SER A 77 13.59 -20.65 18.18
CA SER A 77 13.49 -21.45 19.40
C SER A 77 14.50 -22.59 19.29
N VAL A 78 15.66 -22.38 19.92
CA VAL A 78 16.66 -23.42 20.23
C VAL A 78 16.21 -24.16 21.49
N PRO A 79 16.30 -25.48 21.50
CA PRO A 79 16.94 -26.18 22.62
C PRO A 79 18.28 -26.81 22.22
#